data_AF-A0A9P7FA36-F1
#
_entry.id   AF-A0A9P7FA36-F1
#
_cell.length_a   1.000
_cell.length_b   1.000
_cell.length_c   1.000
_cell.angle_alpha   90.00
_cell.angle_beta   90.00
_cell.angle_gamma   90.00
#
_symmetry.space_group_name_H-M   'P 1'
#
loop_
_entity.id
_entity.type
_entity.pdbx_description
1 polymer ?
#
loop_
_entity_poly.entity_id
_entity_poly.type
_entity_poly.pdbx_seq_one_letter_code
_entity_poly.pdbx_strand_id
1 'polypeptide(L)'
;MRTGTYKLANVARPGQYVSLVDGNIVGHSEEPGIMIEWFAMFHEGELATFQAVSNGEILEEYIYFDSKTQSLTCSKNPWLFWISESPRSPKFFSIDIECTDLTWTLTSWDENSPIEAQSNIGSTQQLWMFERNDLMNNSI
;
A
#
# COMPACT_ATOMS: atom_id res chain seq x y z
N MET A 1 12.88 6.63 -2.12
CA MET A 1 12.44 5.46 -2.93
C MET A 1 12.32 5.86 -4.39
N ARG A 2 12.28 4.91 -5.34
CA ARG A 2 12.14 5.20 -6.79
C ARG A 2 10.73 4.87 -7.25
N THR A 3 10.16 5.62 -8.17
CA THR A 3 8.89 5.26 -8.83
C THR A 3 8.99 3.89 -9.50
N GLY A 4 7.94 3.08 -9.39
CA GLY A 4 7.89 1.73 -9.96
C GLY A 4 6.76 0.88 -9.39
N THR A 5 6.71 -0.39 -9.82
CA THR A 5 5.73 -1.36 -9.32
C THR A 5 6.27 -2.08 -8.09
N TYR A 6 5.44 -2.14 -7.05
CA TYR A 6 5.76 -2.74 -5.77
C TYR A 6 4.65 -3.65 -5.27
N LYS A 7 5.04 -4.71 -4.56
CA LYS A 7 4.19 -5.37 -3.58
C LYS A 7 4.47 -4.73 -2.22
N LEU A 8 3.42 -4.47 -1.44
CA LEU A 8 3.53 -3.80 -0.14
C LEU A 8 3.28 -4.82 0.96
N ALA A 9 4.35 -5.45 1.45
CA ALA A 9 4.27 -6.53 2.46
C ALA A 9 4.16 -5.96 3.87
N ASN A 10 3.25 -6.48 4.70
CA ASN A 10 3.15 -6.06 6.09
C ASN A 10 4.26 -6.69 6.94
N VAL A 11 4.91 -5.89 7.79
CA VAL A 11 6.02 -6.36 8.63
C VAL A 11 5.55 -7.27 9.76
N ALA A 12 4.37 -7.04 10.32
CA ALA A 12 3.81 -7.87 11.39
C ALA A 12 3.11 -9.14 10.88
N ARG A 13 2.82 -9.22 9.58
CA ARG A 13 2.11 -10.32 8.92
C ARG A 13 2.90 -10.80 7.69
N PRO A 14 4.00 -11.54 7.88
CA PRO A 14 4.81 -12.02 6.77
C PRO A 14 3.97 -12.81 5.76
N GLY A 15 4.07 -12.45 4.48
CA GLY A 15 3.30 -13.07 3.40
C GLY A 15 1.94 -12.45 3.13
N GLN A 16 1.49 -11.44 3.90
CA GLN A 16 0.33 -10.63 3.55
C GLN A 16 0.74 -9.29 2.94
N TYR A 17 0.09 -8.97 1.82
CA TYR A 17 0.33 -7.76 1.03
C TYR A 17 -0.91 -6.88 1.03
N VAL A 18 -0.71 -5.59 0.75
CA VAL A 18 -1.81 -4.70 0.36
C VAL A 18 -2.39 -5.16 -0.97
N SER A 19 -3.68 -5.46 -0.96
CA SER A 19 -4.37 -6.10 -2.08
C SER A 19 -5.73 -5.45 -2.33
N LEU A 20 -6.22 -5.57 -3.57
CA LEU A 20 -7.59 -5.20 -3.94
C LEU A 20 -8.44 -6.46 -4.12
N VAL A 21 -9.47 -6.61 -3.28
CA VAL A 21 -10.45 -7.70 -3.38
C VAL A 21 -11.85 -7.13 -3.28
N ASP A 22 -12.68 -7.39 -4.30
CA ASP A 22 -14.06 -6.89 -4.40
C ASP A 22 -14.20 -5.38 -4.16
N GLY A 23 -13.23 -4.58 -4.62
CA GLY A 23 -13.20 -3.12 -4.45
C GLY A 23 -12.65 -2.63 -3.10
N ASN A 24 -12.25 -3.53 -2.20
CA ASN A 24 -11.75 -3.21 -0.86
C ASN A 24 -10.22 -3.37 -0.79
N ILE A 25 -9.59 -2.47 -0.03
CA ILE A 25 -8.15 -2.54 0.25
C ILE A 25 -7.93 -3.38 1.51
N VAL A 26 -7.32 -4.55 1.32
CA VAL A 26 -7.21 -5.60 2.34
C VAL A 26 -5.79 -6.15 2.44
N GLY A 27 -5.48 -6.79 3.56
CA GLY A 27 -4.37 -7.72 3.68
C GLY A 27 -4.74 -9.05 3.04
N HIS A 28 -3.96 -9.50 2.06
CA HIS A 28 -4.16 -10.80 1.43
C HIS A 28 -2.82 -11.47 1.10
N SER A 29 -2.79 -12.80 1.14
CA SER A 29 -1.66 -13.57 0.61
C SER A 29 -1.57 -13.55 -0.92
N GLU A 30 -0.42 -13.92 -1.47
CA GLU A 30 -0.23 -13.98 -2.92
C GLU A 30 -0.95 -15.19 -3.52
N GLU A 31 -2.07 -14.93 -4.21
CA GLU A 31 -2.85 -15.94 -4.91
C GLU A 31 -3.16 -15.52 -6.36
N PRO A 32 -3.27 -16.48 -7.30
CA PRO A 32 -3.63 -16.18 -8.68
C PRO A 32 -4.95 -15.41 -8.79
N GLY A 33 -4.93 -14.28 -9.49
CA GLY A 33 -6.11 -13.45 -9.73
C GLY A 33 -6.38 -12.40 -8.64
N ILE A 34 -5.65 -12.41 -7.52
CA ILE A 34 -5.69 -11.34 -6.53
C ILE A 34 -4.71 -10.25 -6.93
N MET A 35 -5.18 -9.01 -6.95
CA MET A 35 -4.35 -7.86 -7.31
C MET A 35 -3.56 -7.40 -6.10
N ILE A 36 -2.24 -7.61 -6.14
CA ILE A 36 -1.32 -7.30 -5.02
C ILE A 36 -0.22 -6.29 -5.40
N GLU A 37 -0.24 -5.82 -6.65
CA GLU A 37 0.79 -4.96 -7.20
C GLU A 37 0.28 -3.53 -7.38
N TRP A 38 1.13 -2.58 -6.99
CA TRP A 38 0.84 -1.17 -7.01
C TRP A 38 1.96 -0.42 -7.71
N PHE A 39 1.62 0.36 -8.72
CA PHE A 39 2.52 1.35 -9.27
C PHE A 39 2.58 2.54 -8.31
N ALA A 40 3.68 2.62 -7.56
CA ALA A 40 3.94 3.71 -6.62
C ALA A 40 4.64 4.85 -7.36
N MET A 41 3.97 5.99 -7.48
CA MET A 41 4.56 7.22 -8.00
C MET A 41 5.00 8.09 -6.81
N PHE A 42 6.31 8.23 -6.63
CA PHE A 42 6.87 9.10 -5.59
C PHE A 42 7.00 10.54 -6.10
N HIS A 43 6.48 11.48 -5.33
CA HIS A 43 6.48 12.91 -5.59
C HIS A 43 7.53 13.62 -4.71
N GLU A 44 7.68 14.94 -4.87
CA GLU A 44 8.54 15.72 -4.00
C GLU A 44 8.05 15.64 -2.53
N GLY A 45 9.00 15.60 -1.60
CA GLY A 45 8.69 15.60 -0.17
C GLY A 45 8.04 14.31 0.33
N GLU A 46 8.58 13.12 0.00
CA GLU A 46 8.17 11.83 0.59
C GLU A 46 6.70 11.42 0.37
N LEU A 47 5.98 12.13 -0.52
CA LEU A 47 4.62 11.81 -0.90
C LEU A 47 4.58 10.72 -1.98
N ALA A 48 3.54 9.88 -1.96
CA ALA A 48 3.30 8.89 -3.00
C ALA A 48 1.81 8.72 -3.31
N THR A 49 1.54 8.31 -4.55
CA THR A 49 0.25 7.73 -4.98
C THR A 49 0.45 6.26 -5.33
N PHE A 50 -0.59 5.44 -5.18
CA PHE A 50 -0.56 4.01 -5.47
C PHE A 50 -1.64 3.66 -6.47
N GLN A 51 -1.23 3.31 -7.69
CA GLN A 51 -2.12 2.94 -8.77
C GLN A 51 -2.13 1.43 -8.97
N ALA A 52 -3.31 0.84 -9.16
CA ALA A 52 -3.53 -0.57 -9.35
C ALA A 52 -2.77 -1.12 -10.57
N VAL A 53 -2.16 -2.30 -10.42
CA VAL A 53 -1.48 -3.02 -11.51
C VAL A 53 -2.05 -4.43 -11.63
N SER A 54 -2.46 -4.83 -12.83
CA SER A 54 -2.97 -6.17 -13.11
C SER A 54 -2.34 -6.73 -14.38
N ASN A 55 -1.75 -7.93 -14.30
CA ASN A 55 -1.04 -8.57 -15.41
C ASN A 55 0.03 -7.68 -16.06
N GLY A 56 0.70 -6.83 -15.27
CA GLY A 56 1.69 -5.87 -15.76
C GLY A 56 1.11 -4.59 -16.37
N GLU A 57 -0.21 -4.44 -16.46
CA GLU A 57 -0.84 -3.20 -16.94
C GLU A 57 -1.26 -2.31 -15.78
N ILE A 58 -0.95 -1.02 -15.87
CA ILE A 58 -1.39 0.00 -14.91
C ILE A 58 -2.85 0.37 -15.21
N LEU A 59 -3.73 0.25 -14.21
CA LEU A 59 -5.17 0.50 -14.32
C LEU A 59 -5.54 1.93 -13.90
N GLU A 60 -6.73 2.42 -14.27
CA GLU A 60 -7.23 3.76 -13.88
C GLU A 60 -7.74 3.84 -12.42
N GLU A 61 -7.20 3.03 -11.52
CA GLU A 61 -7.70 2.90 -10.16
C GLU A 61 -6.56 3.11 -9.15
N TYR A 62 -6.82 3.86 -8.10
CA TYR A 62 -5.86 4.25 -7.08
C TYR A 62 -6.33 3.83 -5.70
N ILE A 63 -5.39 3.55 -4.80
CA ILE A 63 -5.70 3.51 -3.37
C ILE A 63 -6.14 4.92 -2.95
N TYR A 64 -7.29 4.98 -2.31
CA TYR A 64 -7.95 6.21 -1.92
C TYR A 64 -8.43 6.13 -0.47
N PHE A 65 -8.30 7.23 0.27
CA PHE A 65 -8.86 7.34 1.61
C PHE A 65 -10.23 8.02 1.55
N ASP A 66 -11.29 7.27 1.85
CA ASP A 66 -12.63 7.85 1.99
C ASP A 66 -12.77 8.46 3.38
N SER A 67 -12.71 9.79 3.44
CA SER A 67 -12.86 10.56 4.68
C SER A 67 -14.24 10.46 5.34
N LYS A 68 -15.29 10.01 4.61
CA LYS A 68 -16.63 9.82 5.18
C LYS A 68 -16.72 8.53 5.99
N THR A 69 -16.14 7.45 5.47
CA THR A 69 -16.14 6.14 6.11
C THR A 69 -14.87 5.87 6.92
N GLN A 70 -13.86 6.74 6.80
CA GLN A 70 -12.51 6.60 7.36
C GLN A 70 -11.86 5.27 6.97
N SER A 71 -12.02 4.87 5.71
CA SER A 71 -11.53 3.59 5.19
C SER A 71 -10.72 3.75 3.91
N LEU A 72 -9.78 2.83 3.69
CA LEU A 72 -9.09 2.71 2.41
C LEU A 72 -9.98 1.94 1.41
N THR A 73 -10.09 2.48 0.21
CA THR A 73 -10.87 1.92 -0.90
C THR A 73 -10.14 2.17 -2.23
N CYS A 74 -10.76 1.80 -3.34
CA CYS A 74 -10.27 2.09 -4.67
C CYS A 74 -11.08 3.20 -5.34
N SER A 75 -10.41 4.08 -6.09
CA SER A 75 -11.04 5.22 -6.76
C SER A 75 -10.31 5.60 -8.03
N LYS A 76 -11.01 6.23 -8.99
CA LYS A 76 -10.37 6.87 -10.14
C LYS A 76 -9.58 8.13 -9.76
N ASN A 77 -9.82 8.67 -8.57
CA ASN A 77 -9.11 9.83 -8.07
C ASN A 77 -7.92 9.39 -7.22
N PRO A 78 -6.71 9.93 -7.46
CA PRO A 78 -5.57 9.64 -6.61
C PRO A 78 -5.73 10.28 -5.23
N TRP A 79 -5.19 9.63 -4.20
CA TRP A 79 -4.94 10.22 -2.89
C TRP A 79 -3.44 10.18 -2.60
N LEU A 80 -2.92 11.23 -1.98
CA LEU A 80 -1.51 11.33 -1.60
C LEU A 80 -1.29 10.76 -0.21
N PHE A 81 -0.21 10.01 -0.05
CA PHE A 81 0.20 9.41 1.22
C PHE A 81 1.64 9.80 1.54
N TRP A 82 1.93 10.08 2.81
CA TRP A 82 3.28 10.30 3.30
C TRP A 82 3.97 8.95 3.53
N ILE A 83 5.17 8.80 3.01
CA ILE A 83 5.97 7.57 3.16
C ILE A 83 7.19 7.86 4.02
N SER A 84 7.12 7.50 5.30
CA SER A 84 8.17 7.79 6.26
C SER A 84 8.98 6.55 6.58
N GLU A 85 10.32 6.66 6.54
CA GLU A 85 11.20 5.56 6.93
C GLU A 85 11.14 5.29 8.43
N SER A 86 11.07 4.02 8.83
CA SER A 86 11.05 3.65 10.25
C SER A 86 12.40 3.96 10.90
N PRO A 87 12.45 4.77 11.98
CA PRO A 87 13.71 5.11 12.65
C PRO A 87 14.40 3.90 13.29
N ARG A 88 13.67 2.80 13.50
CA ARG A 88 14.19 1.56 14.09
C ARG A 88 14.72 0.58 13.04
N SER A 89 14.27 0.69 11.80
CA SER A 89 14.70 -0.22 10.74
C SER A 89 14.54 0.45 9.37
N PRO A 90 15.65 0.88 8.73
CA PRO A 90 15.64 1.70 7.52
C PRO A 90 15.09 1.00 6.26
N LYS A 91 14.67 -0.26 6.39
CA LYS A 91 14.04 -1.07 5.33
C LYS A 91 12.52 -1.08 5.37
N PHE A 92 11.92 -0.51 6.42
CA PHE A 92 10.48 -0.52 6.65
C PHE A 92 9.95 0.90 6.71
N PHE A 93 8.71 1.08 6.28
CA PHE A 93 8.11 2.39 6.09
C PHE A 93 6.72 2.45 6.73
N SER A 94 6.34 3.59 7.29
CA SER A 94 4.94 3.92 7.54
C SER A 94 4.32 4.54 6.30
N ILE A 95 3.02 4.33 6.13
CA ILE A 95 2.22 4.97 5.08
C ILE A 95 1.13 5.76 5.79
N ASP A 96 1.35 7.07 5.89
CA ASP A 96 0.47 7.99 6.62
C ASP A 96 -0.46 8.70 5.64
N ILE A 97 -1.72 8.89 6.06
CA ILE A 97 -2.76 9.50 5.23
C ILE A 97 -2.60 11.02 5.28
N GLU A 98 -2.35 11.65 4.12
CA GLU A 98 -2.15 13.09 4.03
C GLU A 98 -3.32 13.88 4.64
N CYS A 99 -3.00 14.96 5.36
CA CYS A 99 -3.93 15.82 6.10
C CYS A 99 -4.65 15.14 7.28
N THR A 100 -4.16 14.00 7.76
CA THR A 100 -4.69 13.31 8.96
C THR A 100 -3.56 12.85 9.88
N ASP A 101 -3.91 12.32 11.05
CA ASP A 101 -3.01 11.63 11.98
C ASP A 101 -3.07 10.10 11.85
N LEU A 102 -3.67 9.60 10.76
CA LEU A 102 -3.94 8.19 10.55
C LEU A 102 -2.86 7.53 9.67
N THR A 103 -2.56 6.28 10.01
CA THR A 103 -1.56 5.43 9.36
C THR A 103 -2.21 4.10 8.96
N TRP A 104 -1.78 3.57 7.82
CA TRP A 104 -2.22 2.26 7.34
C TRP A 104 -1.81 1.17 8.31
N THR A 105 -2.78 0.38 8.77
CA THR A 105 -2.62 -0.60 9.83
C THR A 105 -3.29 -1.91 9.45
N LEU A 106 -2.55 -3.03 9.52
CA LEU A 106 -3.13 -4.38 9.38
C LEU A 106 -3.21 -5.06 10.74
N THR A 107 -4.43 -5.19 11.28
CA THR A 107 -4.65 -5.67 12.64
C THR A 107 -4.84 -7.19 12.71
N SER A 108 -5.61 -7.78 11.80
CA SER A 108 -5.89 -9.21 11.77
C SER A 108 -4.81 -10.04 11.07
N TRP A 109 -4.88 -11.37 11.24
CA TRP A 109 -4.16 -12.37 10.44
C TRP A 109 -5.06 -13.01 9.38
N ASP A 110 -6.36 -12.72 9.42
CA ASP A 110 -7.32 -13.31 8.50
C ASP A 110 -7.11 -12.78 7.07
N GLU A 111 -7.32 -13.65 6.08
CA GLU A 111 -7.37 -13.24 4.68
C GLU A 111 -8.51 -12.24 4.46
N ASN A 112 -8.29 -11.28 3.56
CA ASN A 112 -9.23 -10.21 3.26
C ASN A 112 -9.55 -9.29 4.45
N SER A 113 -8.69 -9.28 5.48
CA SER A 113 -8.84 -8.33 6.57
C SER A 113 -8.57 -6.90 6.08
N PRO A 114 -9.43 -5.92 6.40
CA PRO A 114 -9.22 -4.55 5.93
C PRO A 114 -7.89 -3.96 6.38
N ILE A 115 -7.28 -3.15 5.51
CA ILE A 115 -6.23 -2.22 5.96
C ILE A 115 -6.91 -1.01 6.55
N GLU A 116 -6.79 -0.88 7.86
CA GLU A 116 -7.45 0.14 8.64
C GLU A 116 -6.62 1.43 8.68
N ALA A 117 -7.30 2.56 8.80
CA ALA A 117 -6.69 3.85 9.10
C ALA A 117 -6.76 4.08 10.62
N GLN A 118 -5.62 3.98 11.31
CA GLN A 118 -5.55 4.16 12.77
C GLN A 118 -4.48 5.16 13.14
N SER A 119 -4.60 5.79 14.32
CA SER A 119 -3.55 6.69 14.83
C SER A 119 -2.19 5.99 14.88
N ASN A 120 -1.13 6.72 14.51
CA ASN A 120 0.22 6.19 14.53
C ASN A 120 0.67 5.86 15.96
N ILE A 121 0.99 4.58 16.20
CA ILE A 121 1.50 4.07 17.50
C ILE A 121 2.89 3.45 17.36
N GLY A 122 3.51 3.52 16.17
CA GLY A 122 4.82 2.92 15.90
C GLY A 122 4.84 1.39 16.00
N SER A 123 3.70 0.74 15.79
CA SER A 123 3.56 -0.73 15.80
C SER A 123 4.11 -1.35 14.51
N THR A 124 4.60 -2.58 14.56
CA THR A 124 4.97 -3.33 13.35
C THR A 124 3.77 -3.58 12.43
N GLN A 125 2.54 -3.50 12.94
CA GLN A 125 1.31 -3.58 12.14
C GLN A 125 1.14 -2.37 11.20
N GLN A 126 1.83 -1.28 11.49
CA GLN A 126 1.85 -0.02 10.72
C GLN A 126 3.07 0.11 9.82
N LEU A 127 3.89 -0.94 9.75
CA LEU A 127 5.11 -0.94 8.96
C LEU A 127 4.97 -1.85 7.75
N TRP A 128 5.46 -1.34 6.63
CA TRP A 128 5.35 -1.95 5.32
C TRP A 128 6.74 -2.06 4.68
N MET A 129 6.94 -3.13 3.94
CA MET A 129 8.13 -3.36 3.12
C MET A 129 7.74 -3.25 1.65
N PHE A 130 8.49 -2.44 0.91
CA PHE A 130 8.29 -2.22 -0.52
C PHE A 130 9.13 -3.23 -1.29
N GLU A 131 8.49 -4.28 -1.80
CA GLU A 131 9.12 -5.31 -2.62
C GLU A 131 8.98 -4.95 -4.09
N ARG A 132 10.10 -4.56 -4.72
CA ARG A 132 10.07 -4.10 -6.11
C ARG A 132 9.86 -5.26 -7.07
N ASN A 133 8.91 -5.12 -7.99
CA ASN A 133 8.79 -6.02 -9.13
C ASN A 133 9.58 -5.47 -10.33
N ASP A 134 10.80 -5.97 -10.54
CA ASP A 134 11.70 -5.53 -11.61
C ASP A 134 11.42 -6.19 -12.99
N LEU A 135 10.32 -6.94 -13.15
CA LEU A 135 9.99 -7.63 -14.40
C LEU A 135 9.71 -6.71 -15.60
N MET A 136 9.65 -5.38 -15.40
CA MET A 136 9.43 -4.38 -16.45
C MET A 136 10.70 -3.87 -17.15
N ASN A 137 11.91 -4.33 -16.77
CA ASN A 137 13.17 -3.81 -17.33
C ASN A 137 13.75 -4.63 -18.51
N ASN A 138 13.01 -5.58 -19.10
CA ASN A 138 13.46 -6.33 -20.28
C ASN A 138 12.69 -5.94 -21.56
N SER A 139 12.70 -4.64 -21.91
CA SER A 139 12.41 -4.22 -23.27
C SER A 139 13.28 -3.02 -23.66
N ILE A 140 14.18 -3.34 -24.62
CA ILE A 140 15.06 -2.50 -25.46
C ILE A 140 16.44 -2.20 -24.88
#